data_AF-A0A7S1WDN7-F1
#
_entry.id   AF-A0A7S1WDN7-F1
#
_cell.length_a   1.000
_cell.length_b   1.000
_cell.length_c   1.000
_cell.angle_alpha   90.00
_cell.angle_beta   90.00
_cell.angle_gamma   90.00
#
_symmetry.space_group_name_H-M   'P 1'
#
loop_
_entity.id
_entity.type
_entity.pdbx_description
1 polymer ?
#
loop_
_entity_poly.entity_id
_entity_poly.type
_entity_poly.pdbx_seq_one_letter_code
_entity_poly.pdbx_strand_id
1 'polypeptide(L)'
;MQLRGLLAATLVLAALGHDASEKSKLDINQKVYIESEPVLGDGAGEGILNTCQGFAKQHVSNPDAPHVKVCGTGIKATFFLRGRCKGYYEHSQVVGKCDSKMSSDTCDEWSPANDARFGHYQSYMVQQC
;
A
#
# COMPACT_ATOMS: atom_id res chain seq x y z
N MET A 1 8.05 -48.50 -51.26
CA MET A 1 9.29 -48.26 -50.47
C MET A 1 9.47 -46.75 -50.35
N GLN A 2 9.67 -46.25 -49.11
CA GLN A 2 10.63 -45.19 -48.73
C GLN A 2 10.50 -43.77 -49.36
N LEU A 3 10.70 -42.63 -48.67
CA LEU A 3 10.80 -42.28 -47.23
C LEU A 3 10.84 -40.73 -47.12
N ARG A 4 10.54 -40.16 -45.92
CA ARG A 4 10.81 -38.74 -45.49
C ARG A 4 9.93 -37.65 -46.15
N GLY A 5 9.43 -36.61 -45.49
CA GLY A 5 9.47 -36.22 -44.07
C GLY A 5 9.89 -34.74 -43.88
N LEU A 6 9.02 -33.92 -43.24
CA LEU A 6 9.17 -32.53 -42.73
C LEU A 6 7.76 -32.12 -42.22
N LEU A 7 7.44 -31.81 -40.94
CA LEU A 7 7.85 -30.67 -40.09
C LEU A 7 7.73 -29.33 -40.85
N ALA A 8 6.93 -28.31 -40.50
CA ALA A 8 6.07 -27.99 -39.34
C ALA A 8 4.88 -27.09 -39.85
N ALA A 9 4.08 -26.31 -39.10
CA ALA A 9 4.15 -25.81 -37.71
C ALA A 9 2.75 -25.45 -37.12
N THR A 10 2.77 -24.69 -36.03
CA THR A 10 1.69 -24.23 -35.12
C THR A 10 0.88 -23.01 -35.58
N LEU A 11 -0.38 -22.91 -35.11
CA LEU A 11 -0.91 -21.67 -34.53
C LEU A 11 -2.00 -21.98 -33.47
N VAL A 12 -1.61 -22.05 -32.19
CA VAL A 12 -2.56 -22.16 -31.07
C VAL A 12 -2.82 -20.75 -30.55
N LEU A 13 -4.05 -20.26 -30.75
CA LEU A 13 -4.49 -18.98 -30.21
C LEU A 13 -4.72 -19.13 -28.70
N ALA A 14 -3.69 -18.83 -27.90
CA ALA A 14 -3.83 -18.72 -26.46
C ALA A 14 -4.67 -17.48 -26.14
N ALA A 15 -5.95 -17.68 -25.81
CA ALA A 15 -6.78 -16.63 -25.26
C ALA A 15 -6.21 -16.19 -23.91
N LEU A 16 -5.58 -15.02 -23.88
CA LEU A 16 -5.17 -14.38 -22.63
C LEU A 16 -6.43 -13.96 -21.88
N GLY A 17 -6.87 -14.82 -20.96
CA GLY A 17 -7.83 -14.44 -19.94
C GLY A 17 -7.26 -13.26 -19.18
N HIS A 18 -7.81 -12.06 -19.43
CA HIS A 18 -7.61 -10.95 -18.52
C HIS A 18 -8.43 -11.29 -17.27
N ASP A 19 -7.74 -11.72 -16.23
CA ASP A 19 -8.25 -11.63 -14.86
C ASP A 19 -8.45 -10.14 -14.55
N ALA A 20 -9.61 -9.63 -14.96
CA ALA A 20 -10.16 -8.38 -14.51
C ALA A 20 -10.54 -8.54 -13.03
N SER A 21 -9.50 -8.53 -12.19
CA SER A 21 -9.64 -8.41 -10.75
C SER A 21 -10.36 -7.09 -10.50
N GLU A 22 -11.67 -7.17 -10.25
CA GLU A 22 -12.45 -6.04 -9.76
C GLU A 22 -11.81 -5.60 -8.44
N LYS A 23 -11.01 -4.53 -8.52
CA LYS A 23 -10.57 -3.81 -7.34
C LYS A 23 -11.85 -3.30 -6.69
N SER A 24 -12.22 -3.88 -5.54
CA SER A 24 -13.27 -3.33 -4.69
C SER A 24 -12.94 -1.87 -4.45
N LYS A 25 -13.69 -0.98 -5.14
CA LYS A 25 -13.53 0.46 -5.01
C LYS A 25 -13.51 0.80 -3.54
N LEU A 26 -12.45 1.48 -3.13
CA LEU A 26 -12.31 1.87 -1.76
C LEU A 26 -13.37 2.93 -1.46
N ASP A 27 -13.98 2.87 -0.28
CA ASP A 27 -14.93 3.90 0.15
C ASP A 27 -14.25 5.28 0.16
N ILE A 28 -15.00 6.33 -0.19
CA ILE A 28 -14.44 7.66 -0.45
C ILE A 28 -13.79 8.31 0.79
N ASN A 29 -14.14 7.82 1.98
CA ASN A 29 -13.60 8.30 3.26
C ASN A 29 -12.30 7.60 3.66
N GLN A 30 -11.93 6.51 2.98
CA GLN A 30 -10.70 5.75 3.21
C GLN A 30 -9.53 6.47 2.55
N LYS A 31 -8.76 7.22 3.34
CA LYS A 31 -7.70 8.12 2.84
C LYS A 31 -6.43 7.97 3.66
N VAL A 32 -5.27 8.02 3.00
CA VAL A 32 -3.97 8.07 3.68
C VAL A 32 -3.21 9.28 3.19
N TYR A 33 -2.73 10.08 4.16
CA TYR A 33 -1.90 11.24 3.94
C TYR A 33 -0.52 11.03 4.58
N ILE A 34 0.53 11.53 3.92
CA ILE A 34 1.91 11.60 4.40
C ILE A 34 2.38 13.03 4.19
N GLU A 35 2.84 13.72 5.24
CA GLU A 35 3.14 15.18 5.19
C GLU A 35 1.99 16.03 4.64
N SER A 36 0.74 15.65 4.93
CA SER A 36 -0.50 16.20 4.35
C SER A 36 -0.74 15.95 2.85
N GLU A 37 0.20 15.33 2.13
CA GLU A 37 0.00 14.89 0.74
C GLU A 37 -0.82 13.58 0.70
N PRO A 38 -1.91 13.49 -0.09
CA PRO A 38 -2.67 12.25 -0.24
C PRO A 38 -1.87 11.22 -1.05
N VAL A 39 -1.69 10.03 -0.48
CA VAL A 39 -1.02 8.89 -1.14
C VAL A 39 -1.96 7.74 -1.48
N LEU A 40 -3.16 7.72 -0.89
CA LEU A 40 -4.25 6.81 -1.22
C LEU A 40 -5.59 7.47 -0.90
N GLY A 41 -6.57 7.29 -1.79
CA GLY A 41 -7.81 8.06 -1.78
C GLY A 41 -7.60 9.51 -2.27
N ASP A 42 -8.60 10.37 -2.08
CA ASP A 42 -8.53 11.83 -2.28
C ASP A 42 -7.96 12.33 -3.64
N GLY A 43 -8.07 11.52 -4.69
CA GLY A 43 -7.52 11.81 -6.03
C GLY A 43 -6.17 11.17 -6.34
N ALA A 44 -5.43 10.64 -5.34
CA ALA A 44 -4.22 9.85 -5.54
C ALA A 44 -4.50 8.41 -6.04
N GLY A 45 -5.76 7.96 -5.90
CA GLY A 45 -6.23 6.64 -6.31
C GLY A 45 -5.91 5.53 -5.30
N GLU A 46 -6.04 4.28 -5.74
CA GLU A 46 -5.97 3.08 -4.89
C GLU A 46 -4.78 2.17 -5.27
N GLY A 47 -3.87 2.67 -6.11
CA GLY A 47 -2.79 1.87 -6.73
C GLY A 47 -1.79 1.28 -5.73
N ILE A 48 -1.66 1.88 -4.54
CA ILE A 48 -0.71 1.44 -3.51
C ILE A 48 -1.28 0.40 -2.54
N LEU A 49 -2.56 0.05 -2.66
CA LEU A 49 -3.21 -0.89 -1.74
C LEU A 49 -2.55 -2.28 -1.81
N ASN A 50 -2.32 -2.88 -0.63
CA ASN A 50 -1.59 -4.14 -0.41
C ASN A 50 -0.20 -4.19 -1.07
N THR A 51 0.38 -3.03 -1.41
CA THR A 51 1.65 -2.89 -2.11
C THR A 51 2.64 -2.14 -1.22
N CYS A 52 3.88 -2.63 -1.17
CA CYS A 52 4.93 -1.97 -0.39
C CYS A 52 5.36 -0.65 -1.06
N GLN A 53 5.29 0.46 -0.32
CA GLN A 53 5.74 1.77 -0.77
C GLN A 53 6.95 2.25 0.04
N GLY A 54 7.94 2.82 -0.63
CA GLY A 54 9.02 3.54 0.04
C GLY A 54 8.57 4.93 0.46
N PHE A 55 9.04 5.42 1.60
CA PHE A 55 8.99 6.86 1.86
C PHE A 55 9.93 7.59 0.91
N ALA A 56 9.52 8.78 0.45
CA ALA A 56 10.40 9.62 -0.34
C ALA A 56 11.57 10.14 0.51
N LYS A 57 12.75 10.28 -0.09
CA LYS A 57 14.03 10.46 0.63
C LYS A 57 14.05 11.66 1.56
N GLN A 58 13.34 12.74 1.22
CA GLN A 58 13.23 13.94 2.04
C GLN A 58 12.55 13.69 3.40
N HIS A 59 11.58 12.77 3.47
CA HIS A 59 10.88 12.43 4.72
C HIS A 59 11.70 11.50 5.62
N VAL A 60 12.60 10.69 5.05
CA VAL A 60 13.52 9.81 5.80
C VAL A 60 14.76 10.59 6.29
N SER A 61 15.08 11.72 5.64
CA SER A 61 16.24 12.55 5.97
C SER A 61 15.94 13.62 7.02
N ASN A 62 14.66 13.86 7.33
CA ASN A 62 14.21 14.77 8.38
C ASN A 62 13.74 13.97 9.60
N PRO A 63 14.36 14.09 10.78
CA PRO A 63 13.95 13.33 11.97
C PRO A 63 12.55 13.68 12.48
N ASP A 64 12.02 14.86 12.14
CA ASP A 64 10.67 15.31 12.54
C ASP A 64 9.57 14.83 11.58
N ALA A 65 9.93 14.26 10.43
CA ALA A 65 9.02 13.61 9.47
C ALA A 65 9.16 12.07 9.58
N PRO A 66 8.17 11.25 9.19
CA PRO A 66 6.92 11.62 8.53
C PRO A 66 5.75 11.80 9.51
N HIS A 67 4.97 12.86 9.32
CA HIS A 67 3.60 12.98 9.82
C HIS A 67 2.67 12.16 8.92
N VAL A 68 1.91 11.23 9.51
CA VAL A 68 1.01 10.34 8.77
C VAL A 68 -0.40 10.39 9.35
N LYS A 69 -1.40 10.34 8.47
CA LYS A 69 -2.82 10.34 8.83
C LYS A 69 -3.56 9.30 8.02
N VAL A 70 -4.27 8.41 8.70
CA VAL A 70 -5.15 7.40 8.10
C VAL A 70 -6.58 7.72 8.51
N CYS A 71 -7.39 8.12 7.54
CA CYS A 71 -8.82 8.34 7.71
C CYS A 71 -9.61 7.16 7.15
N GLY A 72 -10.74 6.85 7.78
CA GLY A 72 -11.58 5.71 7.45
C GLY A 72 -11.36 4.51 8.36
N THR A 73 -12.36 3.63 8.35
CA THR A 73 -12.48 2.46 9.24
C THR A 73 -12.22 1.13 8.55
N GLY A 74 -12.15 1.12 7.21
CA GLY A 74 -11.90 -0.05 6.36
C GLY A 74 -10.46 -0.15 5.85
N ILE A 75 -9.54 0.71 6.32
CA ILE A 75 -8.11 0.62 6.02
C ILE A 75 -7.23 0.81 7.26
N LYS A 76 -6.00 0.34 7.14
CA LYS A 76 -4.88 0.63 8.04
C LYS A 76 -3.59 0.78 7.23
N ALA A 77 -2.71 1.67 7.67
CA ALA A 77 -1.35 1.74 7.17
C ALA A 77 -0.40 1.11 8.19
N THR A 78 0.41 0.15 7.73
CA THR A 78 1.52 -0.38 8.53
C THR A 78 2.81 0.23 8.02
N PHE A 79 3.54 0.88 8.92
CA PHE A 79 4.82 1.53 8.67
C PHE A 79 5.95 0.63 9.18
N PHE A 80 7.09 0.62 8.49
CA PHE A 80 8.21 -0.25 8.77
C PHE A 80 9.54 0.52 8.79
N LEU A 81 10.39 0.21 9.78
CA LEU A 81 11.73 0.78 9.94
C LEU A 81 12.62 0.59 8.69
N ARG A 82 12.43 -0.51 7.95
CA ARG A 82 13.26 -0.89 6.79
C ARG A 82 12.45 -0.79 5.50
N GLY A 83 13.07 -0.35 4.40
CA GLY A 83 12.48 -0.20 3.07
C GLY A 83 12.11 -1.50 2.34
N ARG A 84 11.37 -2.41 2.98
CA ARG A 84 11.00 -3.73 2.43
C ARG A 84 9.66 -4.28 2.94
N CYS A 85 8.86 -3.48 3.65
CA CYS A 85 7.57 -3.85 4.25
C CYS A 85 7.51 -5.23 4.92
N LYS A 86 8.58 -5.59 5.64
CA LYS A 86 8.61 -6.79 6.49
C LYS A 86 8.47 -6.38 7.94
N GLY A 87 7.37 -6.80 8.57
CA GLY A 87 7.18 -6.67 10.00
C GLY A 87 8.29 -7.38 10.77
N TYR A 88 8.90 -6.65 11.68
CA TYR A 88 9.64 -7.18 12.81
C TYR A 88 8.88 -6.70 14.05
N TYR A 89 8.61 -7.59 14.99
CA TYR A 89 7.64 -7.37 16.09
C TYR A 89 7.80 -6.03 16.85
N GLU A 90 9.02 -5.49 16.89
CA GLU A 90 9.37 -4.28 17.65
C GLU A 90 9.60 -3.03 16.76
N HIS A 91 9.47 -3.16 15.43
CA HIS A 91 9.90 -2.15 14.44
C HIS A 91 8.86 -1.92 13.32
N SER A 92 7.59 -2.08 13.66
CA SER A 92 6.46 -1.70 12.82
C SER A 92 5.40 -0.96 13.63
N GLN A 93 4.86 0.11 13.07
CA GLN A 93 3.77 0.88 13.66
C GLN A 93 2.53 0.73 12.77
N VAL A 94 1.37 0.46 13.38
CA VAL A 94 0.07 0.44 12.68
C VAL A 94 -0.67 1.73 13.01
N VAL A 95 -1.29 2.35 12.00
CA VAL A 95 -2.14 3.54 12.12
C VAL A 95 -3.42 3.32 11.31
N GLY A 96 -4.55 3.75 11.86
CA GLY A 96 -5.88 3.51 11.31
C GLY A 96 -6.70 2.60 12.22
N LYS A 97 -7.98 2.94 12.45
CA LYS A 97 -8.78 2.32 13.50
C LYS A 97 -9.27 0.91 13.17
N CYS A 98 -9.46 0.57 11.90
CA CYS A 98 -9.84 -0.79 11.47
C CYS A 98 -11.14 -1.31 12.14
N ASP A 99 -12.08 -0.41 12.49
CA ASP A 99 -13.32 -0.72 13.22
C ASP A 99 -14.53 -0.11 12.51
N SER A 100 -15.31 -0.97 11.83
CA SER A 100 -16.51 -0.60 11.08
C SER A 100 -17.67 -0.06 11.91
N LYS A 101 -17.56 -0.04 13.25
CA LYS A 101 -18.55 0.57 14.16
C LYS A 101 -18.26 2.05 14.43
N MET A 102 -17.08 2.56 14.10
CA MET A 102 -16.74 3.98 14.22
C MET A 102 -17.24 4.76 12.98
N SER A 103 -17.29 6.10 13.10
CA SER A 103 -17.65 6.96 11.95
C SER A 103 -16.67 6.78 10.78
N SER A 104 -17.17 6.87 9.55
CA SER A 104 -16.34 6.91 8.33
C SER A 104 -15.27 7.99 8.37
N ASP A 105 -15.55 9.08 9.07
CA ASP A 105 -14.71 10.28 9.12
C ASP A 105 -13.65 10.20 10.23
N THR A 106 -13.57 9.05 10.92
CA THR A 106 -12.57 8.80 11.95
C THR A 106 -11.18 8.81 11.33
N CYS A 107 -10.31 9.71 11.78
CA CYS A 107 -8.89 9.72 11.43
C CYS A 107 -8.02 9.29 12.62
N ASP A 108 -6.89 8.69 12.29
CA ASP A 108 -5.84 8.28 13.21
C ASP A 108 -4.51 8.85 12.71
N GLU A 109 -3.73 9.46 13.61
CA GLU A 109 -2.53 10.22 13.25
C GLU A 109 -1.31 9.70 14.03
N TRP A 110 -0.15 9.72 13.38
CA TRP A 110 1.13 9.36 14.00
C TRP A 110 2.28 10.20 13.42
N SER A 111 3.30 10.43 14.23
CA SER A 111 4.47 11.25 13.87
C SER A 111 5.67 10.95 14.78
N PRO A 112 6.86 11.46 14.47
CA PRO A 112 8.02 11.38 15.36
C PRO A 112 7.82 12.06 16.73
N ALA A 113 6.84 12.97 16.86
CA ALA A 113 6.44 13.54 18.16
C ALA A 113 5.75 12.50 19.08
N ASN A 114 5.19 11.42 18.52
CA ASN A 114 4.62 10.30 19.28
C ASN A 114 5.69 9.26 19.65
N ASP A 115 6.62 8.98 18.72
CA ASP A 115 7.78 8.12 18.93
C ASP A 115 8.91 8.57 18.00
N ALA A 116 9.99 9.12 18.56
CA ALA A 116 11.12 9.64 17.79
C ALA A 116 11.77 8.60 16.85
N ARG A 117 11.61 7.30 17.13
CA ARG A 117 12.08 6.22 16.24
C ARG A 117 11.34 6.20 14.91
N PHE A 118 10.13 6.78 14.84
CA PHE A 118 9.31 6.84 13.64
C PHE A 118 9.99 7.65 12.52
N GLY A 119 10.82 8.64 12.86
CA GLY A 119 11.57 9.43 11.88
C GLY A 119 12.67 8.67 11.12
N HIS A 120 12.91 7.41 11.46
CA HIS A 120 13.81 6.52 10.73
C HIS A 120 13.06 5.47 9.88
N TYR A 121 11.73 5.55 9.79
CA TYR A 121 10.95 4.59 9.02
C TYR A 121 11.08 4.84 7.51
N GLN A 122 11.17 3.75 6.75
CA GLN A 122 11.61 3.78 5.34
C GLN A 122 10.59 3.23 4.36
N SER A 123 9.61 2.45 4.81
CA SER A 123 8.50 2.01 3.96
C SER A 123 7.19 1.88 4.73
N TYR A 124 6.11 1.82 3.97
CA TYR A 124 4.76 1.63 4.47
C TYR A 124 3.96 0.76 3.51
N MET A 125 2.89 0.15 4.02
CA MET A 125 1.95 -0.63 3.24
C MET A 125 0.54 -0.34 3.76
N VAL A 126 -0.33 0.13 2.87
CA VAL A 126 -1.75 0.32 3.18
C VAL A 126 -2.49 -0.97 2.88
N GLN A 127 -3.31 -1.43 3.80
CA GLN A 127 -4.10 -2.65 3.67
C GLN A 127 -5.56 -2.38 4.04
N GLN A 128 -6.46 -3.13 3.42
CA GLN A 128 -7.85 -3.18 3.85
C GLN A 128 -8.00 -3.89 5.20
N CYS A 129 -9.09 -3.55 5.88
CA CYS A 129 -9.70 -4.26 6.98
C CYS A 129 -11.00 -4.91 6.48
#